data_AF-A0A6I9PR36-F1
#
_entry.id   AF-A0A6I9PR36-F1
#
_cell.length_a   1.000
_cell.length_b   1.000
_cell.length_c   1.000
_cell.angle_alpha   90.00
_cell.angle_beta   90.00
_cell.angle_gamma   90.00
#
_symmetry.space_group_name_H-M   'P 1'
#
loop_
_entity.id
_entity.type
_entity.pdbx_description
1 polymer ?
#
loop_
_entity_poly.entity_id
_entity_poly.type
_entity_poly.pdbx_seq_one_letter_code
_entity_poly.pdbx_strand_id
1 'polypeptide(L)'
;MFHIFYMVLYFLKYSPDINSDRYLFVCCVSRTYMRVKERVEADKDKVLVVNPVFFKYAHERWTEGHGRYPSTGMLALIFALHTCDQVSVFGYGADKQGNWHHYWEENRNAGAFRKTGVHSADFETEIIQQLVKEGKISLHL
;
A
#
# COMPACT_ATOMS: atom_id res chain seq x y z
N MET A 1 7.86 -15.20 2.61
CA MET A 1 7.85 -15.21 1.13
C MET A 1 7.34 -13.84 0.71
N PHE A 2 8.17 -13.08 0.01
CA PHE A 2 8.02 -11.64 -0.26
C PHE A 2 6.76 -11.33 -1.08
N HIS A 3 5.67 -11.04 -0.38
CA HIS A 3 4.51 -10.36 -0.96
C HIS A 3 4.71 -8.85 -0.83
N ILE A 4 4.14 -8.11 -1.78
CA ILE A 4 4.39 -6.70 -2.07
C ILE A 4 5.64 -6.55 -2.94
N PHE A 5 5.52 -6.72 -4.26
CA PHE A 5 6.09 -5.78 -5.22
C PHE A 5 5.19 -5.75 -6.47
N TYR A 6 4.80 -4.54 -6.85
CA TYR A 6 3.76 -4.20 -7.85
C TYR A 6 2.34 -4.59 -7.45
N MET A 7 1.90 -4.16 -6.26
CA MET A 7 0.48 -3.93 -6.06
C MET A 7 0.10 -2.71 -6.91
N VAL A 8 -0.56 -2.93 -8.05
CA VAL A 8 -1.45 -1.92 -8.60
C VAL A 8 -2.42 -1.63 -7.46
N LEU A 9 -2.27 -0.45 -6.83
CA LEU A 9 -3.15 -0.01 -5.76
C LEU A 9 -4.52 0.24 -6.38
N TYR A 10 -5.36 -0.80 -6.38
CA TYR A 10 -6.77 -0.69 -6.73
C TYR A 10 -7.49 -0.10 -5.53
N PHE A 11 -7.70 1.21 -5.54
CA PHE A 11 -8.64 1.86 -4.63
C PHE A 11 -10.06 1.57 -5.15
N LEU A 12 -10.76 0.65 -4.50
CA LEU A 12 -12.15 0.34 -4.85
C LEU A 12 -13.07 1.42 -4.26
N LYS A 13 -13.75 2.18 -5.13
CA LYS A 13 -14.87 3.04 -4.73
C LYS A 13 -16.15 2.22 -4.74
N TYR A 14 -16.87 2.13 -3.61
CA TYR A 14 -18.14 1.40 -3.53
C TYR A 14 -19.22 2.09 -4.38
N SER A 15 -19.95 1.32 -5.20
CA SER A 15 -21.11 1.76 -5.99
C SER A 15 -22.10 0.58 -6.14
N PRO A 16 -23.40 0.76 -5.84
CA PRO A 16 -24.38 -0.31 -5.89
C PRO A 16 -25.02 -0.35 -7.29
N ASP A 17 -24.38 -1.00 -8.26
CA ASP A 17 -25.07 -1.34 -9.51
C ASP A 17 -24.52 -2.64 -10.12
N ILE A 18 -25.44 -3.47 -10.62
CA ILE A 18 -25.19 -4.84 -11.06
C ILE A 18 -25.46 -4.93 -12.56
N ASN A 19 -24.41 -4.96 -13.39
CA ASN A 19 -24.52 -5.47 -14.75
C ASN A 19 -23.19 -6.01 -15.31
N SER A 20 -23.26 -6.70 -16.45
CA SER A 20 -22.30 -7.63 -17.09
C SER A 20 -20.84 -7.19 -17.32
N ASP A 21 -20.38 -6.05 -16.81
CA ASP A 21 -19.01 -5.52 -16.96
C ASP A 21 -18.03 -5.92 -15.84
N ARG A 22 -18.37 -6.97 -15.09
CA ARG A 22 -17.69 -7.43 -13.85
C ARG A 22 -16.26 -8.00 -13.99
N TYR A 23 -15.65 -7.98 -15.18
CA TYR A 23 -14.31 -8.54 -15.36
C TYR A 23 -13.34 -7.51 -15.92
N LEU A 24 -12.27 -7.28 -15.17
CA LEU A 24 -11.08 -6.63 -15.70
C LEU A 24 -10.20 -7.70 -16.36
N PHE A 25 -10.15 -7.64 -17.69
CA PHE A 25 -9.26 -8.50 -18.47
C PHE A 25 -7.85 -7.89 -18.49
N VAL A 26 -6.96 -8.39 -17.62
CA VAL A 26 -5.52 -8.19 -17.77
C VAL A 26 -5.01 -9.22 -18.79
N CYS A 27 -5.48 -9.10 -20.04
CA CYS A 27 -5.24 -10.13 -21.04
C CYS A 27 -3.73 -10.30 -21.31
N CYS A 28 -3.33 -11.57 -21.48
CA CYS A 28 -2.00 -12.08 -21.80
C CYS A 28 -0.92 -12.03 -20.72
N VAL A 29 -1.16 -11.45 -19.53
CA VAL A 29 -0.18 -11.47 -18.43
C VAL A 29 -0.56 -12.53 -17.40
N SER A 30 -0.01 -13.74 -17.54
CA SER A 30 -0.15 -14.83 -16.56
C SER A 30 1.03 -14.91 -15.58
N ARG A 31 2.13 -14.20 -15.90
CA ARG A 31 3.38 -14.26 -15.17
C ARG A 31 4.12 -12.92 -15.24
N THR A 32 4.63 -12.49 -14.09
CA THR A 32 5.64 -11.42 -13.95
C THR A 32 6.93 -12.06 -13.42
N TYR A 33 7.46 -11.63 -12.28
CA TYR A 33 8.46 -12.39 -11.53
C TYR A 33 7.83 -13.59 -10.80
N MET A 34 6.51 -13.60 -10.64
CA MET A 34 5.71 -14.70 -10.08
C MET A 34 4.41 -14.91 -10.88
N ARG A 35 3.65 -15.97 -10.58
CA ARG A 35 2.32 -16.19 -11.18
C ARG A 35 1.34 -15.12 -10.69
N VAL A 36 0.53 -14.61 -11.60
CA VAL A 36 -0.54 -13.64 -11.30
C VAL A 36 -1.87 -14.16 -11.84
N LYS A 37 -2.98 -13.63 -11.32
CA LYS A 37 -4.31 -13.96 -11.84
C LYS A 37 -4.48 -13.34 -13.21
N GLU A 38 -4.71 -14.17 -14.23
CA GLU A 38 -4.95 -13.74 -15.62
C GLU A 38 -6.24 -12.94 -15.77
N ARG A 39 -7.22 -13.21 -14.90
CA ARG A 39 -8.51 -12.51 -14.87
C ARG A 39 -8.85 -12.13 -13.45
N VAL A 40 -9.26 -10.88 -13.27
CA VAL A 40 -9.73 -10.37 -11.98
C VAL A 40 -11.21 -10.02 -12.15
N GLU A 41 -12.05 -10.62 -11.31
CA GLU A 41 -13.44 -10.21 -11.20
C GLU A 41 -13.49 -8.89 -10.43
N ALA A 42 -13.73 -7.81 -11.15
CA ALA A 42 -13.79 -6.45 -10.66
C ALA A 42 -14.69 -5.63 -11.58
N ASP A 43 -15.48 -4.75 -10.98
CA ASP A 43 -16.24 -3.74 -11.71
C ASP A 43 -15.26 -2.70 -12.29
N LYS A 44 -15.22 -2.60 -13.62
CA LYS A 44 -14.28 -1.73 -14.34
C LYS A 44 -14.41 -0.26 -13.94
N ASP A 45 -15.63 0.20 -13.63
CA ASP A 45 -15.87 1.60 -13.25
C ASP A 45 -15.40 1.90 -11.82
N LYS A 46 -15.04 0.87 -11.05
CA LYS A 46 -14.46 0.96 -9.70
C LYS A 46 -12.96 0.76 -9.68
N VAL A 47 -12.35 0.54 -10.85
CA VAL A 47 -10.90 0.36 -10.97
C VAL A 47 -10.24 1.72 -11.14
N LEU A 48 -9.35 2.05 -10.21
CA LEU A 48 -8.51 3.24 -10.28
C LEU A 48 -7.07 2.86 -10.60
N VAL A 49 -6.42 3.66 -11.44
CA VAL A 49 -5.00 3.54 -11.77
C VAL A 49 -4.28 4.76 -11.19
N VAL A 50 -3.39 4.51 -10.24
CA VAL A 50 -2.57 5.57 -9.65
C VAL A 50 -1.51 6.00 -10.66
N ASN A 51 -1.39 7.31 -10.88
CA ASN A 51 -0.41 7.87 -11.81
C ASN A 51 1.02 7.52 -11.38
N PRO A 52 1.88 6.94 -12.25
CA PRO A 52 3.28 6.62 -11.92
C PRO A 52 4.12 7.79 -11.37
N VAL A 53 3.81 9.02 -11.80
CA VAL A 53 4.48 10.24 -11.28
C VAL A 53 4.23 10.44 -9.80
N PHE A 54 3.07 10.00 -9.29
CA PHE A 54 2.76 10.04 -7.86
C PHE A 54 3.71 9.17 -7.03
N PHE A 55 4.14 8.02 -7.56
CA PHE A 55 5.10 7.14 -6.88
C PHE A 55 6.48 7.81 -6.78
N LYS A 56 6.92 8.48 -7.85
CA LYS A 56 8.16 9.27 -7.85
C LYS A 56 8.06 10.43 -6.86
N TYR A 57 6.93 11.14 -6.86
CA TYR A 57 6.66 12.23 -5.90
C TYR A 57 6.70 11.73 -4.44
N ALA A 58 6.02 10.63 -4.13
CA ALA A 58 6.05 10.01 -2.81
C ALA A 58 7.48 9.64 -2.41
N HIS A 59 8.24 9.07 -3.36
CA HIS A 59 9.61 8.67 -3.08
C HIS A 59 10.54 9.86 -2.79
N GLU A 60 10.48 10.89 -3.63
CA GLU A 60 11.39 12.04 -3.57
C GLU A 60 11.00 13.07 -2.49
N ARG A 61 9.70 13.27 -2.25
CA ARG A 61 9.20 14.35 -1.39
C ARG A 61 8.76 13.90 -0.01
N TRP A 62 8.37 12.64 0.14
CA TRP A 62 7.93 12.11 1.43
C TRP A 62 8.99 11.18 2.02
N THR A 63 9.47 10.20 1.25
CA THR A 63 10.51 9.28 1.77
C THR A 63 11.94 9.77 1.56
N GLU A 64 12.14 10.92 0.91
CA GLU A 64 13.45 11.54 0.67
C GLU A 64 14.50 10.57 0.06
N GLY A 65 14.06 9.64 -0.78
CA GLY A 65 14.95 8.63 -1.37
C GLY A 65 15.35 7.47 -0.45
N HIS A 66 14.79 7.36 0.76
CA HIS A 66 15.10 6.24 1.67
C HIS A 66 14.48 4.93 1.20
N GLY A 67 15.32 3.89 1.07
CA GLY A 67 14.96 2.63 0.43
C GLY A 67 14.96 2.74 -1.09
N ARG A 68 14.57 1.68 -1.79
CA ARG A 68 14.48 1.67 -3.25
C ARG A 68 13.21 2.32 -3.77
N TYR A 69 12.12 2.21 -3.02
CA TYR A 69 10.83 2.89 -3.24
C TYR A 69 9.96 2.76 -1.98
N PRO A 70 8.93 3.61 -1.80
CA PRO A 70 8.06 3.55 -0.63
C PRO A 70 7.26 2.25 -0.54
N SER A 71 6.92 1.83 0.68
CA SER A 71 6.01 0.72 0.91
C SER A 71 4.61 1.04 0.37
N THR A 72 3.84 -0.01 0.09
CA THR A 72 2.44 0.16 -0.31
C THR A 72 1.61 0.87 0.76
N GLY A 73 1.90 0.64 2.04
CA GLY A 73 1.24 1.34 3.15
C GLY A 73 1.54 2.84 3.16
N MET A 74 2.79 3.23 2.89
CA MET A 74 3.18 4.64 2.80
C MET A 74 2.53 5.33 1.60
N LEU A 75 2.50 4.68 0.43
CA LEU A 75 1.81 5.21 -0.75
C LEU A 75 0.31 5.42 -0.50
N ALA A 76 -0.34 4.47 0.18
CA ALA A 76 -1.75 4.58 0.54
C ALA A 76 -2.01 5.76 1.49
N LEU A 77 -1.14 5.97 2.48
CA LEU A 77 -1.23 7.09 3.40
C LEU A 77 -1.09 8.44 2.68
N ILE A 78 -0.06 8.60 1.84
CA ILE A 78 0.16 9.84 1.08
C ILE A 78 -1.03 10.09 0.14
N PHE A 79 -1.55 9.04 -0.50
CA PHE A 79 -2.72 9.17 -1.37
C PHE A 79 -3.96 9.65 -0.59
N ALA A 80 -4.22 9.09 0.60
CA ALA A 80 -5.30 9.53 1.47
C ALA A 80 -5.13 11.00 1.89
N LEU A 81 -3.90 11.42 2.24
CA LEU A 81 -3.61 12.83 2.58
C LEU A 81 -3.89 13.81 1.44
N HIS A 82 -3.81 13.37 0.18
CA HIS A 82 -4.11 14.23 -0.98
C HIS A 82 -5.59 14.24 -1.36
N THR A 83 -6.38 13.31 -0.85
CA THR A 83 -7.76 13.06 -1.33
C THR A 83 -8.82 13.20 -0.24
N CYS A 84 -8.42 13.15 1.03
CA CYS A 84 -9.31 13.21 2.19
C CYS A 84 -8.99 14.44 3.06
N ASP A 85 -10.02 15.01 3.69
CA ASP A 85 -9.84 16.11 4.65
C ASP A 85 -9.33 15.64 6.02
N GLN A 86 -9.63 14.38 6.38
CA GLN A 86 -9.22 13.75 7.63
C GLN A 86 -8.78 12.32 7.36
N VAL A 87 -7.71 11.87 8.02
CA VAL A 87 -7.14 10.54 7.82
C VAL A 87 -6.88 9.87 9.17
N SER A 88 -7.50 8.71 9.38
CA SER A 88 -7.20 7.79 10.48
C SER A 88 -6.55 6.53 9.93
N VAL A 89 -5.46 6.10 10.55
CA VAL A 89 -4.71 4.92 10.14
C VAL A 89 -4.72 3.84 11.22
N PHE A 90 -4.87 2.59 10.79
CA PHE A 90 -4.97 1.40 11.64
C PHE A 90 -4.01 0.33 11.13
N GLY A 91 -3.37 -0.41 12.05
CA GLY A 91 -2.48 -1.52 11.68
C GLY A 91 -1.17 -1.10 11.03
N TYR A 92 -0.72 0.13 11.28
CA TYR A 92 0.60 0.62 10.86
C TYR A 92 1.62 0.41 11.97
N GLY A 93 2.82 -0.05 11.61
CA GLY A 93 3.92 -0.27 12.53
C GLY A 93 3.98 -1.68 13.12
N ALA A 94 4.91 -1.86 14.04
CA ALA A 94 5.05 -3.10 14.81
C ALA A 94 4.02 -3.16 15.94
N ASP A 95 3.76 -4.37 16.45
CA ASP A 95 3.00 -4.51 17.70
C ASP A 95 3.77 -3.93 18.91
N LYS A 96 3.13 -3.96 20.09
CA LYS A 96 3.71 -3.46 21.35
C LYS A 96 4.99 -4.20 21.78
N GLN A 97 5.25 -5.38 21.24
CA GLN A 97 6.45 -6.17 21.49
C GLN A 97 7.51 -5.98 20.39
N GLY A 98 7.25 -5.12 19.40
CA GLY A 98 8.14 -4.86 18.27
C GLY A 98 8.09 -5.93 17.18
N ASN A 99 7.09 -6.83 17.21
CA ASN A 99 6.93 -7.85 16.17
C ASN A 99 6.25 -7.27 14.93
N TRP A 100 6.75 -7.70 13.79
CA TRP A 100 6.19 -7.41 12.49
C TRP A 100 5.52 -8.67 11.95
N HIS A 101 4.20 -8.71 12.04
CA HIS A 101 3.38 -9.82 11.58
C HIS A 101 2.05 -9.29 11.05
N HIS A 102 1.41 -10.06 10.18
CA HIS A 102 0.08 -9.76 9.69
C HIS A 102 -0.97 -10.23 10.70
N TYR A 103 -2.06 -9.47 10.86
CA TYR A 103 -3.11 -9.79 11.85
C TYR A 103 -3.91 -11.06 11.52
N TRP A 104 -3.78 -11.61 10.30
CA TRP A 104 -4.57 -12.74 9.81
C TRP A 104 -3.74 -14.01 9.53
N GLU A 105 -2.41 -13.98 9.70
CA GLU A 105 -1.57 -15.15 9.40
C GLU A 105 -0.39 -15.30 10.37
N GLU A 106 -0.04 -16.56 10.65
CA GLU A 106 1.19 -16.91 11.37
C GLU A 106 2.37 -17.01 10.40
N ASN A 107 2.99 -15.88 10.09
CA ASN A 107 4.12 -15.81 9.17
C ASN A 107 5.41 -15.45 9.90
N ARG A 108 6.24 -16.47 10.17
CA ARG A 108 7.55 -16.32 10.83
C ARG A 108 8.52 -15.40 10.09
N ASN A 109 8.27 -15.13 8.81
CA ASN A 109 9.12 -14.30 7.95
C ASN A 109 8.50 -12.94 7.62
N ALA A 110 7.44 -12.53 8.33
CA ALA A 110 6.74 -11.28 8.02
C ALA A 110 7.65 -10.03 8.15
N GLY A 111 8.63 -10.04 9.04
CA GLY A 111 9.64 -8.97 9.15
C GLY A 111 10.77 -8.99 8.11
N ALA A 112 10.75 -9.89 7.13
CA ALA A 112 11.86 -10.05 6.17
C ALA A 112 12.11 -8.82 5.31
N PHE A 113 11.09 -7.96 5.08
CA PHE A 113 11.23 -6.73 4.31
C PHE A 113 12.31 -5.79 4.90
N ARG A 114 12.44 -5.76 6.23
CA ARG A 114 13.44 -4.94 6.94
C ARG A 114 14.87 -5.33 6.59
N LYS A 115 15.12 -6.61 6.29
CA LYS A 115 16.43 -7.11 5.86
C LYS A 115 16.71 -6.83 4.39
N THR A 116 15.67 -6.81 3.55
CA THR A 116 15.84 -6.59 2.11
C THR A 116 16.10 -5.13 1.75
N GLY A 117 15.74 -4.18 2.62
CA GLY A 117 15.97 -2.75 2.40
C GLY A 117 15.22 -2.15 1.21
N VAL A 118 14.19 -2.85 0.69
CA VAL A 118 13.47 -2.38 -0.49
C VAL A 118 12.68 -1.10 -0.20
N HIS A 119 12.14 -0.98 1.00
CA HIS A 119 11.61 0.26 1.56
C HIS A 119 12.21 0.46 2.96
N SER A 120 12.30 1.70 3.41
CA SER A 120 12.83 2.04 4.74
C SER A 120 11.68 2.15 5.74
N ALA A 121 11.34 1.03 6.38
CA ALA A 121 10.21 0.99 7.32
C ALA A 121 10.42 1.86 8.57
N ASP A 122 11.68 1.97 9.03
CA ASP A 122 12.01 2.82 10.18
C ASP A 122 11.78 4.30 9.80
N PHE A 123 12.24 4.74 8.63
CA PHE A 123 12.02 6.12 8.12
C PHE A 123 10.53 6.40 7.84
N GLU A 124 9.81 5.46 7.23
CA GLU A 124 8.36 5.60 7.04
C GLU A 124 7.61 5.73 8.36
N THR A 125 8.05 5.00 9.40
CA THR A 125 7.49 5.13 10.74
C THR A 125 7.76 6.52 11.32
N GLU A 126 8.95 7.08 11.14
CA GLU A 126 9.27 8.45 11.57
C GLU A 126 8.35 9.49 10.93
N ILE A 127 8.09 9.38 9.62
CA ILE A 127 7.14 10.27 8.92
C ILE A 127 5.73 10.15 9.51
N ILE A 128 5.26 8.93 9.77
CA ILE A 128 3.95 8.69 10.39
C ILE A 128 3.88 9.33 11.77
N GLN A 129 4.91 9.17 12.61
CA GLN A 129 4.95 9.79 13.94
C GLN A 129 4.95 11.32 13.85
N GLN A 130 5.68 11.89 12.88
CA GLN A 130 5.67 13.33 12.64
C GLN A 130 4.29 13.82 12.20
N LEU A 131 3.61 13.11 11.31
CA LEU A 131 2.23 13.44 10.88
C LEU A 131 1.24 13.40 12.04
N VAL A 132 1.37 12.44 12.96
CA VAL A 132 0.56 12.37 14.19
C VAL A 132 0.84 13.58 15.09
N LYS A 133 2.13 13.90 15.30
CA LYS A 133 2.56 15.03 16.12
C LYS A 133 2.04 16.37 15.58
N GLU A 134 1.98 16.53 14.27
CA GLU A 134 1.45 17.72 13.60
C GLU A 134 -0.09 17.73 13.50
N GLY A 135 -0.76 16.69 14.00
CA GLY A 135 -2.22 16.57 13.94
C GLY A 135 -2.76 16.39 12.52
N LYS A 136 -1.94 15.91 11.58
CA LYS A 136 -2.36 15.64 10.19
C LYS A 136 -3.09 14.32 10.05
N ILE A 137 -2.76 13.34 10.90
CA ILE A 137 -3.42 12.02 10.93
C ILE A 137 -3.69 11.59 12.37
N SER A 138 -4.66 10.69 12.53
CA SER A 138 -4.87 9.94 13.78
C SER A 138 -4.34 8.52 13.62
N LEU A 139 -3.41 8.10 14.49
CA LEU A 139 -2.85 6.75 14.49
C LEU A 139 -3.49 5.91 15.60
N HIS A 140 -3.98 4.73 15.23
CA HIS A 140 -4.57 3.75 16.14
C HIS A 140 -3.70 2.48 16.16
N LEU A 141 -3.15 2.18 17.35
CA LEU A 141 -2.24 1.06 17.63
C LEU A 141 -2.92 -0.05 18.44
#